data_AF-A0A2T4H2W1-F1
#
_entry.id   AF-A0A2T4H2W1-F1
#
_cell.length_a   1.000
_cell.length_b   1.000
_cell.length_c   1.000
_cell.angle_alpha   90.00
_cell.angle_beta   90.00
_cell.angle_gamma   90.00
#
_symmetry.space_group_name_H-M   'P 1'
#
loop_
_entity.id
_entity.type
_entity.pdbx_description
1 polymer ?
#
loop_
_entity_poly.entity_id
_entity_poly.type
_entity_poly.pdbx_seq_one_letter_code
_entity_poly.pdbx_strand_id
1 'polypeptide(L)'
;MRIETCYFCSRPAYPSKGITFVRNDARVFRFCRSKCHKNFKMKRNPRKLKWTKAFRKAAGKEMTVDSTLQFAARRNVPVRYDRELMGKTLKAMERVSEIRQRRERVFYKKRMAGKRERELATARKLVAENEHLLPRMRGSEKKRLRELGLTEEDIEEMEPERQKSKAFGGEKKRVAIALEVDDDEDDDEEGESGMFDDEDEEDDDEDDDDEMGDVDMED
;
A
#
# COMPACT_ATOMS: atom_id res chain seq x y z
N MET A 1 18.06 -14.01 22.03
CA MET A 1 18.16 -12.86 21.11
C MET A 1 16.84 -12.09 21.12
N ARG A 2 16.84 -10.75 21.22
CA ARG A 2 15.60 -9.95 21.34
C ARG A 2 15.48 -8.98 20.16
N ILE A 3 14.30 -8.94 19.54
CA ILE A 3 13.95 -7.91 18.56
C ILE A 3 13.36 -6.73 19.33
N GLU A 4 13.98 -5.57 19.19
CA GLU A 4 13.50 -4.35 19.84
C GLU A 4 12.65 -3.52 18.88
N THR A 5 11.81 -2.66 19.42
CA THR A 5 11.05 -1.70 18.61
C THR A 5 11.80 -0.39 18.52
N CYS A 6 12.01 0.12 17.31
CA CYS A 6 12.63 1.43 17.15
C CYS A 6 11.80 2.54 17.80
N TYR A 7 12.45 3.44 18.53
CA TYR A 7 11.80 4.55 19.22
C TYR A 7 11.01 5.48 18.29
N PHE A 8 11.53 5.75 17.08
CA PHE A 8 10.95 6.74 16.17
C PHE A 8 9.98 6.11 15.15
N CYS A 9 10.42 5.06 14.46
CA CYS A 9 9.67 4.41 13.38
C CYS A 9 8.68 3.33 13.89
N SER A 10 8.90 2.81 15.10
CA SER A 10 8.27 1.59 15.66
C SER A 10 8.39 0.34 14.78
N ARG A 11 9.29 0.32 13.79
CA ARG A 11 9.68 -0.91 13.06
C ARG A 11 10.57 -1.79 13.95
N PRO A 12 10.62 -3.10 13.69
CA PRO A 12 11.57 -3.99 14.35
C PRO A 12 13.01 -3.52 14.09
N ALA A 13 13.81 -3.49 15.15
CA ALA A 13 15.25 -3.28 15.13
C ALA A 13 15.89 -4.62 15.51
N TYR A 14 16.41 -5.30 14.50
CA TYR A 14 17.12 -6.56 14.69
C TYR A 14 18.47 -6.32 15.41
N PRO A 15 19.03 -7.36 16.04
CA PRO A 15 20.40 -7.34 16.54
C PRO A 15 21.37 -6.91 15.44
N SER A 16 22.52 -6.31 15.83
CA SER A 16 23.55 -5.72 14.96
C SER A 16 23.11 -4.60 14.00
N LYS A 17 21.80 -4.35 13.82
CA LYS A 17 21.29 -3.27 12.97
C LYS A 17 20.90 -2.03 13.78
N GLY A 18 21.15 -0.87 13.18
CA GLY A 18 20.72 0.42 13.73
C GLY A 18 21.71 1.04 14.71
N ILE A 19 21.24 2.03 15.46
CA ILE A 19 22.05 2.82 16.41
C ILE A 19 21.33 2.86 17.75
N THR A 20 22.07 2.74 18.84
CA THR A 20 21.55 2.91 20.19
C THR A 20 22.12 4.18 20.78
N PHE A 21 21.25 5.07 21.24
CA PHE A 21 21.61 6.30 21.93
C PHE A 21 21.21 6.17 23.40
N VAL A 22 22.19 6.28 24.30
CA VAL A 22 21.97 6.31 25.74
C VAL A 22 22.02 7.76 26.19
N ARG A 23 20.91 8.23 26.78
CA ARG A 23 20.84 9.59 27.34
C ARG A 23 21.22 9.55 28.83
N ASN A 24 21.66 10.69 29.36
CA ASN A 24 22.13 10.86 30.74
C ASN A 24 21.12 10.39 31.81
N ASP A 25 19.82 10.35 31.50
CA ASP A 25 18.77 9.81 32.37
C ASP A 25 18.66 8.27 32.33
N ALA A 26 19.72 7.60 31.87
CA ALA A 26 19.79 6.16 31.62
C ALA A 26 18.71 5.62 30.66
N ARG A 27 18.04 6.48 29.88
CA ARG A 27 17.08 6.03 28.87
C ARG A 27 17.79 5.61 27.60
N VAL A 28 17.51 4.38 27.21
CA VAL A 28 18.04 3.76 25.99
C VAL A 28 17.05 3.99 24.85
N PHE A 29 17.51 4.68 23.81
CA PHE A 29 16.77 4.88 22.57
C PHE A 29 17.40 4.07 21.45
N ARG A 30 16.69 3.05 20.97
CA ARG A 30 17.15 2.25 19.82
C ARG A 30 16.50 2.71 18.52
N PHE A 31 17.30 2.86 17.48
CA PHE A 31 16.86 3.33 16.16
C PHE A 31 17.06 2.28 15.08
N CYS A 32 16.06 2.11 14.21
CA CYS A 32 16.09 1.15 13.09
C CYS A 32 17.12 1.52 12.01
N ARG A 33 17.28 2.83 11.71
CA ARG A 33 18.12 3.37 10.62
C ARG A 33 18.63 4.78 10.96
N SER A 34 19.65 5.25 10.23
CA SER A 34 20.20 6.61 10.36
C SER A 34 19.13 7.71 10.19
N LYS A 35 18.16 7.53 9.29
CA LYS A 35 17.00 8.43 9.12
C LYS A 35 16.25 8.70 10.43
N CYS A 36 16.02 7.66 11.24
CA CYS A 36 15.31 7.80 12.51
C CYS A 36 16.15 8.52 13.55
N HIS A 37 17.44 8.22 13.58
CA HIS A 37 18.40 8.85 14.48
C HIS A 37 18.59 10.34 14.15
N LYS A 38 18.75 10.71 12.87
CA LYS A 38 18.83 12.11 12.41
C LYS A 38 17.55 12.88 12.76
N ASN A 39 16.37 12.30 12.52
CA ASN A 39 15.09 12.94 12.91
C ASN A 39 14.93 13.14 14.42
N PHE A 40 15.43 12.19 15.22
CA PHE A 40 15.47 12.32 16.66
C PHE A 40 16.43 13.44 17.11
N LYS A 41 17.62 13.52 16.53
CA LYS A 41 18.57 14.64 16.77
C LYS A 41 17.99 15.99 16.39
N MET A 42 17.24 16.07 15.29
CA MET A 42 16.46 17.25 14.88
C MET A 42 15.24 17.53 15.77
N LYS A 43 15.03 16.78 16.86
CA LYS A 43 13.91 16.94 17.80
C LYS A 43 12.53 16.89 17.14
N ARG A 44 12.41 16.19 16.00
CA ARG A 44 11.12 16.08 15.30
C ARG A 44 10.18 15.16 16.10
N ASN A 45 8.91 15.54 16.19
CA ASN A 45 7.92 14.73 16.90
C ASN A 45 7.39 13.59 16.00
N PRO A 46 7.61 12.30 16.33
CA PRO A 46 7.16 11.19 15.50
C PRO A 46 5.64 11.16 15.30
N ARG A 47 4.84 11.72 16.23
CA ARG A 47 3.38 11.83 16.09
C ARG A 47 2.92 12.83 15.02
N LYS A 48 3.81 13.68 14.49
CA LYS A 48 3.51 14.61 13.39
C LYS A 48 4.00 14.09 12.03
N LEU A 49 4.86 13.08 11.99
CA LEU A 49 5.43 12.57 10.75
C LEU A 49 4.56 11.44 10.17
N LYS A 50 3.95 11.69 9.00
CA LYS A 50 2.93 10.83 8.37
C LYS A 50 3.31 9.35 8.17
N TRP A 51 4.60 9.07 8.00
CA TRP A 51 5.12 7.72 7.72
C TRP A 51 5.37 6.86 8.96
N THR A 52 5.38 7.44 10.16
CA THR A 52 5.65 6.68 11.40
C THR A 52 4.39 5.91 11.83
N LYS A 53 4.61 4.78 12.52
CA LYS A 53 3.50 4.04 13.15
C LYS A 53 2.84 4.85 14.27
N ALA A 54 3.59 5.69 14.99
CA ALA A 54 3.06 6.57 16.03
C ALA A 54 2.02 7.56 15.46
N PHE A 55 2.30 8.21 14.32
CA PHE A 55 1.33 9.06 13.63
C PHE A 55 0.12 8.24 13.18
N ARG A 56 0.34 7.09 12.55
CA ARG A 56 -0.74 6.25 12.01
C ARG A 56 -1.71 5.80 13.10
N LYS A 57 -1.22 5.41 14.28
CA LYS A 57 -2.05 5.06 15.44
C LYS A 57 -2.84 6.26 15.97
N ALA A 58 -2.19 7.41 16.14
CA ALA A 58 -2.84 8.62 16.64
C ALA A 58 -3.91 9.17 15.66
N ALA A 59 -3.67 9.05 14.36
CA ALA A 59 -4.58 9.51 13.31
C ALA A 59 -5.65 8.47 12.91
N GLY A 60 -5.82 7.39 13.67
CA GLY A 60 -6.82 6.35 13.38
C GLY A 60 -6.58 5.57 12.08
N LYS A 61 -5.34 5.51 11.58
CA LYS A 61 -4.98 4.75 10.37
C LYS A 61 -4.64 3.29 10.65
N GLU A 62 -4.53 2.90 11.92
CA GLU A 62 -4.26 1.54 12.39
C GLU A 62 -5.24 1.18 13.50
N MET A 63 -5.51 -0.11 13.65
CA MET A 63 -6.29 -0.62 14.77
C MET A 63 -5.50 -0.48 16.07
N THR A 64 -5.97 0.34 17.01
CA THR A 64 -5.27 0.65 18.26
C THR A 64 -5.81 -0.14 19.46
N VAL A 65 -7.10 -0.41 19.49
CA VAL A 65 -7.79 -1.11 20.58
C VAL A 65 -8.23 -2.48 20.05
N ASP A 66 -7.41 -3.50 20.28
CA ASP A 66 -7.73 -4.89 19.93
C ASP A 66 -7.17 -5.85 20.98
N SER A 67 -7.89 -6.95 21.24
CA SER A 67 -7.47 -7.97 22.20
C SER A 67 -6.22 -8.71 21.73
N THR A 68 -6.00 -8.84 20.42
CA THR A 68 -4.80 -9.49 19.85
C THR A 68 -3.50 -8.78 20.25
N LEU A 69 -3.54 -7.47 20.51
CA LEU A 69 -2.37 -6.68 20.89
C LEU A 69 -1.91 -6.94 22.34
N GLN A 70 -2.78 -7.45 23.20
CA GLN A 70 -2.46 -7.72 24.61
C GLN A 70 -1.49 -8.89 24.76
N PHE A 71 -1.47 -9.84 23.81
CA PHE A 71 -0.57 -11.00 23.82
C PHE A 71 0.91 -10.62 23.67
N ALA A 72 1.22 -9.43 23.13
CA ALA A 72 2.58 -8.93 22.94
C ALA A 72 3.16 -8.20 24.18
N ALA A 73 2.49 -8.27 25.34
CA ALA A 73 2.93 -7.60 26.55
C ALA A 73 4.29 -8.11 27.08
N ARG A 74 5.09 -7.20 27.63
CA ARG A 74 6.36 -7.56 28.30
C ARG A 74 6.05 -8.23 29.64
N ARG A 75 6.50 -9.47 29.80
CA ARG A 75 6.43 -10.21 31.07
C ARG A 75 7.71 -10.00 31.87
N ASN A 76 7.58 -9.51 33.10
CA ASN A 76 8.71 -9.30 34.01
C ASN A 76 8.92 -10.47 34.97
N VAL A 77 7.91 -11.33 35.16
CA VAL A 77 8.00 -12.54 35.97
C VAL A 77 8.24 -13.73 35.04
N PRO A 78 9.40 -14.42 35.15
CA PRO A 78 9.66 -15.63 34.40
C PRO A 78 8.84 -16.79 34.96
N VAL A 79 8.45 -17.71 34.07
CA VAL A 79 7.81 -18.99 34.44
C VAL A 79 8.82 -20.10 34.19
N ARG A 80 8.76 -21.17 34.98
CA ARG A 80 9.58 -22.36 34.75
C ARG A 80 9.26 -22.96 33.38
N TYR A 81 10.28 -23.43 32.68
CA TYR A 81 10.11 -24.04 31.37
C TYR A 81 9.23 -25.31 31.46
N ASP A 82 8.25 -25.39 30.58
CA ASP A 82 7.38 -26.54 30.36
C ASP A 82 7.20 -26.73 28.85
N ARG A 83 7.49 -27.94 28.35
CA ARG A 83 7.45 -28.26 26.92
C ARG A 83 6.03 -28.21 26.37
N GLU A 84 5.02 -28.65 27.13
CA GLU A 84 3.63 -28.61 26.69
C GLU A 84 3.12 -27.17 26.58
N LEU A 85 3.44 -26.35 27.59
CA LEU A 85 3.12 -24.93 27.58
C LEU A 85 3.75 -24.25 26.37
N MET A 86 5.04 -24.50 26.11
CA MET A 86 5.74 -23.93 24.96
C MET A 86 5.11 -24.37 23.63
N GLY A 87 4.78 -25.66 23.48
CA GLY A 87 4.10 -26.18 22.29
C GLY A 87 2.73 -25.51 22.05
N LYS A 88 1.93 -25.35 23.12
CA LYS A 88 0.64 -24.63 23.06
C LYS A 88 0.84 -23.15 22.68
N THR A 89 1.88 -22.49 23.21
CA THR A 89 2.14 -21.07 22.91
C THR A 89 2.52 -20.82 21.46
N LEU A 90 3.29 -21.72 20.82
CA LEU A 90 3.66 -21.57 19.41
C LEU A 90 2.44 -21.64 18.50
N LYS A 91 1.56 -22.64 18.70
CA LYS A 91 0.28 -22.76 17.97
C LYS A 91 -0.62 -21.55 18.20
N ALA A 92 -0.71 -21.07 19.44
CA ALA A 92 -1.48 -19.88 19.77
C ALA A 92 -0.93 -18.62 19.10
N MET A 93 0.39 -18.47 18.97
CA MET A 93 1.01 -17.31 18.32
C MET A 93 0.68 -17.23 16.83
N GLU A 94 0.71 -18.36 16.12
CA GLU A 94 0.32 -18.46 14.71
C GLU A 94 -1.15 -18.06 14.53
N ARG A 95 -2.05 -18.67 15.31
CA ARG A 95 -3.48 -18.38 15.25
C ARG A 95 -3.79 -16.92 15.56
N VAL A 96 -3.12 -16.31 16.54
CA VAL A 96 -3.28 -14.89 16.87
C VAL A 96 -2.80 -13.98 15.73
N SER A 97 -1.74 -14.37 15.01
CA SER A 97 -1.24 -13.64 13.84
C SER A 97 -2.28 -13.59 12.72
N GLU A 98 -2.89 -14.71 12.37
CA GLU A 98 -3.95 -14.80 11.36
C GLU A 98 -5.16 -13.92 11.71
N ILE A 99 -5.65 -14.05 12.94
CA ILE A 99 -6.81 -13.28 13.44
C ILE A 99 -6.49 -11.78 13.34
N ARG A 100 -5.27 -11.38 13.71
CA ARG A 100 -4.83 -10.00 13.63
C ARG A 100 -4.80 -9.50 12.18
N GLN A 101 -4.24 -10.29 11.25
CA GLN A 101 -4.20 -9.92 9.82
C GLN A 101 -5.61 -9.78 9.24
N ARG A 102 -6.53 -10.71 9.56
CA ARG A 102 -7.94 -10.65 9.15
C ARG A 102 -8.62 -9.38 9.68
N ARG A 103 -8.42 -9.05 10.96
CA ARG A 103 -8.96 -7.84 11.60
C ARG A 103 -8.39 -6.56 10.99
N GLU A 104 -7.09 -6.49 10.78
CA GLU A 104 -6.42 -5.35 10.14
C GLU A 104 -6.95 -5.14 8.70
N ARG A 105 -7.16 -6.22 7.93
CA ARG A 105 -7.75 -6.18 6.58
C ARG A 105 -9.18 -5.62 6.60
N VAL A 106 -10.01 -6.08 7.53
CA VAL A 106 -11.38 -5.57 7.70
C VAL A 106 -11.38 -4.08 8.07
N PHE A 107 -10.50 -3.65 8.98
CA PHE A 107 -10.35 -2.24 9.33
C PHE A 107 -9.95 -1.38 8.13
N TYR A 108 -9.01 -1.87 7.32
CA TYR A 108 -8.62 -1.20 6.08
C TYR A 108 -9.79 -1.07 5.09
N LYS A 109 -10.53 -2.18 4.84
CA LYS A 109 -11.69 -2.18 3.96
C LYS A 109 -12.75 -1.16 4.40
N LYS A 110 -13.08 -1.15 5.71
CA LYS A 110 -14.02 -0.17 6.28
C LYS A 110 -13.55 1.28 6.11
N ARG A 111 -12.25 1.54 6.29
CA ARG A 111 -11.68 2.89 6.12
C ARG A 111 -11.69 3.34 4.66
N MET A 112 -11.48 2.43 3.71
CA MET A 112 -11.47 2.74 2.28
C MET A 112 -12.87 2.70 1.63
N ALA A 113 -13.90 2.30 2.38
CA ALA A 113 -15.28 2.32 1.91
C ALA A 113 -15.69 3.74 1.48
N GLY A 114 -16.43 3.86 0.38
CA GLY A 114 -16.88 5.14 -0.18
C GLY A 114 -15.83 5.90 -1.02
N LYS A 115 -14.56 5.46 -1.07
CA LYS A 115 -13.55 6.04 -1.99
C LYS A 115 -13.99 5.90 -3.45
N ARG A 116 -14.44 4.71 -3.85
CA ARG A 116 -14.93 4.43 -5.22
C ARG A 116 -16.06 5.37 -5.64
N GLU A 117 -17.04 5.60 -4.77
CA GLU A 117 -18.17 6.50 -5.08
C GLU A 117 -17.71 7.94 -5.28
N ARG A 118 -16.77 8.41 -4.44
CA ARG A 118 -16.16 9.74 -4.58
C ARG A 118 -15.36 9.85 -5.86
N GLU A 119 -14.54 8.86 -6.17
CA GLU A 119 -13.74 8.79 -7.38
C GLU A 119 -14.61 8.79 -8.63
N LEU A 120 -15.67 7.99 -8.63
CA LEU A 120 -16.67 8.00 -9.69
C LEU A 120 -17.26 9.40 -9.81
N ALA A 121 -17.77 10.00 -8.74
CA ALA A 121 -18.34 11.35 -8.78
C ALA A 121 -17.36 12.40 -9.32
N THR A 122 -16.08 12.35 -8.92
CA THR A 122 -15.05 13.24 -9.44
C THR A 122 -14.76 12.97 -10.91
N ALA A 123 -14.69 11.71 -11.34
CA ALA A 123 -14.50 11.35 -12.74
C ALA A 123 -15.69 11.80 -13.59
N ARG A 124 -16.92 11.68 -13.07
CA ARG A 124 -18.14 12.19 -13.74
C ARG A 124 -18.06 13.68 -13.97
N LYS A 125 -17.64 14.42 -12.95
CA LYS A 125 -17.45 15.87 -13.03
C LYS A 125 -16.34 16.24 -14.02
N LEU A 126 -15.21 15.55 -13.96
CA LEU A 126 -14.07 15.78 -14.87
C LEU A 126 -14.46 15.58 -16.33
N VAL A 127 -15.20 14.52 -16.64
CA VAL A 127 -15.70 14.21 -17.99
C VAL A 127 -16.68 15.28 -18.48
N ALA A 128 -17.55 15.78 -17.61
CA ALA A 128 -18.50 16.84 -17.96
C ALA A 128 -17.81 18.19 -18.23
N GLU A 129 -16.77 18.54 -17.45
CA GLU A 129 -15.99 19.77 -17.65
C GLU A 129 -15.11 19.68 -18.91
N ASN A 130 -14.54 18.50 -19.17
CA ASN A 130 -13.61 18.25 -20.27
C ASN A 130 -14.25 17.46 -21.42
N GLU A 131 -15.52 17.74 -21.73
CA GLU A 131 -16.23 17.05 -22.81
C GLU A 131 -15.55 17.23 -24.17
N HIS A 132 -14.91 18.39 -24.38
CA HIS A 132 -14.22 18.74 -25.62
C HIS A 132 -12.95 17.92 -25.91
N LEU A 133 -12.34 17.31 -24.90
CA LEU A 133 -11.15 16.44 -25.08
C LEU A 133 -11.53 15.02 -25.51
N LEU A 134 -12.82 14.67 -25.43
CA LEU A 134 -13.28 13.33 -25.77
C LEU A 134 -13.50 13.23 -27.29
N PRO A 135 -13.06 12.11 -27.90
CA PRO A 135 -13.43 11.79 -29.27
C PRO A 135 -14.95 11.82 -29.44
N ARG A 136 -15.42 12.54 -30.47
CA ARG A 136 -16.86 12.72 -30.75
C ARG A 136 -17.59 11.40 -31.03
N MET A 137 -16.85 10.40 -31.51
CA MET A 137 -17.31 9.02 -31.71
C MET A 137 -16.52 8.07 -30.82
N ARG A 138 -17.18 7.07 -30.24
CA ARG A 138 -16.47 6.01 -29.50
C ARG A 138 -15.66 5.16 -30.50
N GLY A 139 -14.44 4.78 -30.16
CA GLY A 139 -13.59 3.96 -31.04
C GLY A 139 -14.23 2.64 -31.50
N SER A 140 -15.06 2.02 -30.66
CA SER A 140 -15.84 0.83 -31.01
C SER A 140 -16.92 1.08 -32.06
N GLU A 141 -17.50 2.29 -32.07
CA GLU A 141 -18.49 2.70 -33.08
C GLU A 141 -17.79 3.04 -34.39
N LYS A 142 -16.64 3.71 -34.33
CA LYS A 142 -15.78 3.95 -35.50
C LYS A 142 -15.36 2.63 -36.16
N LYS A 143 -15.01 1.60 -35.37
CA LYS A 143 -14.69 0.25 -35.87
C LYS A 143 -15.88 -0.44 -36.54
N ARG A 144 -17.08 -0.39 -35.93
CA ARG A 144 -18.30 -0.95 -36.52
C ARG A 144 -18.66 -0.31 -37.86
N LEU A 145 -18.50 1.01 -37.98
CA LEU A 145 -18.79 1.73 -39.23
C LEU A 145 -17.81 1.38 -40.35
N ARG A 146 -16.53 1.16 -40.02
CA ARG A 146 -15.55 0.60 -40.98
C ARG A 146 -15.90 -0.81 -41.42
N GLU A 147 -16.35 -1.67 -40.50
CA GLU A 147 -16.78 -3.04 -40.82
C GLU A 147 -18.03 -3.06 -41.72
N LEU A 148 -18.88 -2.04 -41.64
CA LEU A 148 -20.04 -1.83 -42.53
C LEU A 148 -19.66 -1.22 -43.90
N GLY A 149 -18.37 -0.96 -44.15
CA GLY A 149 -17.85 -0.56 -45.46
C GLY A 149 -17.89 0.93 -45.77
N LEU A 150 -18.12 1.81 -44.78
CA LEU A 150 -17.99 3.26 -44.97
C LEU A 150 -16.52 3.70 -44.97
N THR A 151 -16.16 4.64 -45.86
CA THR A 151 -14.81 5.19 -45.94
C THR A 151 -14.51 6.10 -44.75
N GLU A 152 -13.24 6.38 -44.45
CA GLU A 152 -12.89 7.25 -43.30
C GLU A 152 -13.45 8.67 -43.46
N GLU A 153 -13.60 9.15 -44.69
CA GLU A 153 -14.23 10.42 -45.04
C GLU A 153 -15.74 10.41 -44.73
N ASP A 154 -16.45 9.34 -45.08
CA ASP A 154 -17.89 9.17 -44.76
C ASP A 154 -18.16 9.09 -43.24
N ILE A 155 -17.20 8.54 -42.48
CA ILE A 155 -17.31 8.39 -41.02
C ILE A 155 -17.05 9.72 -40.28
N GLU A 156 -16.24 10.60 -40.87
CA GLU A 156 -15.98 11.95 -40.34
C GLU A 156 -17.08 12.95 -40.73
N GLU A 157 -17.67 12.79 -41.92
CA GLU A 157 -18.81 13.60 -42.38
C GLU A 157 -20.15 13.22 -41.74
N MET A 158 -20.29 11.99 -41.22
CA MET A 158 -21.40 11.63 -40.35
C MET A 158 -21.30 12.42 -39.04
N GLU A 159 -21.88 13.62 -39.03
CA GLU A 159 -22.12 14.36 -37.80
C GLU A 159 -23.29 13.69 -37.05
N PRO A 160 -23.05 12.96 -35.94
CA PRO A 160 -24.16 12.66 -35.05
C PRO A 160 -24.68 14.00 -34.53
N GLU A 161 -25.96 14.29 -34.78
CA GLU A 161 -26.64 15.38 -34.08
C GLU A 161 -26.41 15.19 -32.58
N ARG A 162 -25.97 16.25 -31.88
CA ARG A 162 -25.80 16.24 -30.41
C ARG A 162 -27.16 16.06 -29.75
N GLN A 163 -27.66 14.83 -29.68
CA GLN A 163 -28.78 14.49 -28.82
C GLN A 163 -28.31 14.74 -27.39
N LYS A 164 -29.00 15.65 -26.68
CA LYS A 164 -28.82 15.90 -25.24
C LYS A 164 -29.26 14.67 -24.44
N SER A 165 -28.56 13.55 -24.61
CA SER A 165 -28.67 12.43 -23.70
C SER A 165 -27.96 12.83 -22.40
N LYS A 166 -28.54 12.48 -21.26
CA LYS A 166 -27.83 12.64 -19.98
C LYS A 166 -26.56 11.81 -20.09
N ALA A 167 -25.39 12.46 -20.08
CA ALA A 167 -24.07 11.85 -20.27
C ALA A 167 -23.78 10.66 -19.32
N PHE A 168 -24.57 10.49 -18.27
CA PHE A 168 -24.50 9.35 -17.36
C PHE A 168 -25.73 8.45 -17.47
N GLY A 169 -25.58 7.37 -18.26
CA GLY A 169 -26.36 6.16 -18.05
C GLY A 169 -26.03 5.55 -16.69
N GLY A 170 -27.04 5.06 -15.97
CA GLY A 170 -26.82 4.37 -14.70
C GLY A 170 -25.79 3.24 -14.85
N GLU A 171 -24.84 3.16 -13.93
CA GLU A 171 -23.83 2.11 -13.92
C GLU A 171 -24.55 0.76 -13.79
N LYS A 172 -24.63 0.00 -14.88
CA LYS A 172 -25.10 -1.39 -14.82
C LYS A 172 -24.09 -2.14 -13.98
N LYS A 173 -24.39 -2.39 -12.70
CA LYS A 173 -23.68 -3.38 -11.91
C LYS A 173 -23.76 -4.68 -12.70
N ARG A 174 -22.64 -5.14 -13.24
CA ARG A 174 -22.53 -6.51 -13.74
C ARG A 174 -22.78 -7.39 -12.52
N VAL A 175 -23.97 -7.97 -12.44
CA VAL A 175 -24.24 -9.06 -11.51
C VAL A 175 -23.29 -10.17 -11.95
N ALA A 176 -22.29 -10.47 -11.12
CA ALA A 176 -21.54 -11.70 -11.30
C ALA A 176 -22.59 -12.82 -11.27
N ILE A 177 -22.68 -13.59 -12.35
CA ILE A 177 -23.45 -14.82 -12.35
C ILE A 177 -22.74 -15.70 -11.33
N ALA A 178 -23.33 -15.83 -10.14
CA ALA A 178 -22.90 -16.80 -9.16
C ALA A 178 -23.19 -18.16 -9.79
N LEU A 179 -22.13 -18.83 -10.26
CA LEU A 179 -22.12 -20.27 -10.31
C LEU A 179 -22.25 -20.73 -8.86
N GLU A 180 -23.34 -21.41 -8.54
CA GLU A 180 -23.50 -22.13 -7.27
C GLU A 180 -22.35 -23.14 -7.19
N VAL A 181 -21.35 -22.81 -6.37
CA VAL A 181 -20.39 -23.76 -5.81
C VAL A 181 -20.76 -23.83 -4.34
N ASP A 182 -21.07 -25.05 -3.91
CA ASP A 182 -21.54 -25.37 -2.57
C ASP A 182 -20.63 -24.77 -1.48
N ASP A 183 -21.30 -24.33 -0.42
CA ASP A 183 -20.74 -23.85 0.85
C ASP A 183 -19.89 -24.96 1.48
N ASP A 184 -18.58 -24.92 1.25
CA ASP A 184 -17.58 -25.43 2.20
C ASP A 184 -16.50 -24.36 2.37
N GLU A 185 -16.25 -24.03 3.64
CA GLU A 185 -15.23 -23.12 4.08
C GLU A 185 -13.85 -23.56 3.56
N ASP A 186 -13.03 -22.57 3.18
CA ASP A 186 -11.64 -22.64 2.69
C ASP A 186 -11.49 -22.81 1.18
N ASP A 187 -11.29 -21.70 0.47
CA ASP A 187 -10.44 -21.71 -0.73
C ASP A 187 -9.62 -20.42 -0.86
N ASP A 188 -8.31 -20.62 -0.72
CA ASP A 188 -7.25 -19.79 -1.26
C ASP A 188 -7.30 -19.92 -2.79
N GLU A 189 -7.87 -18.94 -3.50
CA GLU A 189 -7.68 -18.84 -4.94
C GLU A 189 -6.87 -17.58 -5.30
N GLU A 190 -5.63 -17.85 -5.67
CA GLU A 190 -4.72 -16.97 -6.37
C GLU A 190 -5.38 -16.47 -7.67
N GLY A 191 -5.78 -15.21 -7.69
CA GLY A 191 -6.15 -14.53 -8.93
C GLY A 191 -4.90 -14.03 -9.64
N GLU A 192 -4.55 -14.68 -10.76
CA GLU A 192 -3.58 -14.25 -11.76
C GLU A 192 -3.51 -12.71 -11.87
N SER A 193 -2.36 -12.17 -11.46
CA SER A 193 -1.97 -10.82 -11.79
C SER A 193 -1.72 -10.74 -13.29
N GLY A 194 -2.61 -10.07 -14.00
CA GLY A 194 -2.35 -9.62 -15.36
C GLY A 194 -1.03 -8.84 -15.40
N MET A 195 -0.10 -9.38 -16.17
CA MET A 195 1.18 -8.81 -16.57
C MET A 195 0.96 -7.36 -17.04
N PHE A 196 1.41 -6.41 -16.22
CA PHE A 196 1.59 -5.02 -16.59
C PHE A 196 3.11 -4.83 -16.64
N ASP A 197 3.64 -4.76 -17.86
CA ASP A 197 5.00 -4.29 -18.14
C ASP A 197 5.15 -2.89 -17.53
N ASP A 198 5.77 -2.82 -16.35
CA ASP A 198 6.55 -1.65 -15.94
C ASP A 198 7.89 -1.84 -16.68
N GLU A 199 8.04 -1.16 -17.82
CA GLU A 199 9.36 -0.86 -18.37
C GLU A 199 10.06 0.00 -17.30
N ASP A 200 10.90 -0.64 -16.50
CA ASP A 200 11.89 0.02 -15.66
C ASP A 200 12.76 0.89 -16.58
N GLU A 201 12.61 2.22 -16.47
CA GLU A 201 13.65 3.17 -16.86
C GLU A 201 14.89 2.82 -16.02
N GLU A 202 15.85 2.14 -16.64
CA GLU A 202 17.22 2.02 -16.14
C GLU A 202 17.81 3.44 -16.09
N ASP A 203 17.72 4.09 -14.93
CA ASP A 203 18.62 5.16 -14.53
C ASP A 203 20.03 4.53 -14.44
N ASP A 204 20.77 4.56 -15.56
CA ASP A 204 22.22 4.37 -15.62
C ASP A 204 22.88 5.49 -14.80
N ASP A 205 22.99 5.29 -13.49
CA ASP A 205 24.01 5.94 -12.67
C ASP A 205 25.37 5.35 -13.11
N GLU A 206 25.95 5.87 -14.20
CA GLU A 206 27.36 5.65 -14.52
C GLU A 206 28.20 6.15 -13.33
N ASP A 207 28.77 5.19 -12.60
CA ASP A 207 29.86 5.40 -11.65
C ASP A 207 31.05 6.02 -12.43
N ASP A 208 31.18 7.34 -12.42
CA ASP A 208 32.42 8.06 -12.71
C ASP A 208 33.44 7.68 -11.61
N ASP A 209 34.08 6.54 -11.78
CA ASP A 209 35.36 6.21 -11.17
C ASP A 209 36.42 7.14 -11.77
N ASP A 210 36.52 8.36 -11.22
CA ASP A 210 37.67 9.25 -11.41
C ASP A 210 38.91 8.56 -10.82
N GLU A 211 39.60 7.84 -11.70
CA GLU A 211 40.96 7.37 -11.60
C GLU A 211 41.87 8.58 -11.29
N MET A 212 42.02 8.88 -9.99
CA MET A 212 43.05 9.80 -9.49
C MET A 212 44.42 9.21 -9.84
N GLY A 213 44.90 9.59 -11.02
CA GLY A 213 46.24 9.28 -11.48
C GLY A 213 47.29 9.76 -10.47
N ASP A 214 48.15 8.82 -10.09
CA ASP A 214 49.42 9.07 -9.43
C ASP A 214 50.20 10.15 -10.20
N VAL A 215 50.35 11.32 -9.56
CA VAL A 215 51.37 12.29 -9.94
C VAL A 215 52.46 12.19 -8.89
N ASP A 216 53.49 11.43 -9.22
CA ASP A 216 54.81 11.52 -8.61
C ASP A 216 55.23 12.99 -8.55
N MET A 217 55.39 13.52 -7.33
CA MET A 217 56.03 14.80 -7.10
C MET A 217 57.28 14.56 -6.27
N GLU A 218 58.41 14.69 -6.95
CA GLU A 218 59.76 14.72 -6.41
C GLU A 218 59.91 15.82 -5.35
N ASP A 219 60.31 15.44 -4.12
CA ASP A 219 61.46 15.96 -3.33
C ASP A 219 61.51 15.26 -1.95
#